data_AF-A0A382H1I9-F1
#
_entry.id   AF-A0A382H1I9-F1
#
_cell.length_a   1.000
_cell.length_b   1.000
_cell.length_c   1.000
_cell.angle_alpha   90.00
_cell.angle_beta   90.00
_cell.angle_gamma   90.00
#
_symmetry.space_group_name_H-M   'P 1'
#
loop_
_entity.id
_entity.type
_entity.pdbx_description
1 polymer ?
#
loop_
_entity_poly.entity_id
_entity_poly.type
_entity_poly.pdbx_seq_one_letter_code
_entity_poly.pdbx_strand_id
1 'polypeptide(L)'
;VMTVPLLVLAVPSVLAGYFNAHAPNPLVLAASLVVVVFGMLVANTVYSGAKTDPLPARFVWLAKALRGRFWFDEMYQWLIDRVQENLAKLAETIDRRMIAGLMVRGTHGTTELVGRVLRLAQTGNLQTYAFWFTAGMALVLIFTLG
;
A
#
# COMPACT_ATOMS: atom_id res chain seq x y z
N VAL A 1 -32.26 20.14 14.32
CA VAL A 1 -30.77 20.14 14.36
C VAL A 1 -30.16 19.92 12.96
N MET A 2 -30.75 19.11 12.07
CA MET A 2 -30.23 18.88 10.70
C MET A 2 -30.76 19.83 9.60
N THR A 3 -31.83 20.58 9.88
CA THR A 3 -32.41 21.54 8.92
C THR A 3 -31.55 22.77 8.70
N VAL A 4 -30.83 23.21 9.74
CA VAL A 4 -29.96 24.40 9.69
C VAL A 4 -28.76 24.17 8.74
N PRO A 5 -28.00 23.06 8.81
CA PRO A 5 -26.95 22.76 7.83
C PRO A 5 -27.45 22.66 6.39
N LEU A 6 -28.60 22.02 6.15
CA LEU A 6 -29.14 21.85 4.79
C LEU A 6 -29.55 23.17 4.15
N LEU A 7 -30.19 24.06 4.92
CA LEU A 7 -30.56 25.40 4.44
C LEU A 7 -29.32 26.26 4.16
N VAL A 8 -28.31 26.19 5.02
CA VAL A 8 -27.04 26.91 4.83
C VAL A 8 -26.30 26.43 3.58
N LEU A 9 -26.38 25.14 3.23
CA LEU A 9 -25.79 24.60 2.00
C LEU A 9 -26.62 24.90 0.74
N ALA A 10 -27.95 25.03 0.85
CA ALA A 10 -28.81 25.36 -0.29
C ALA A 10 -28.56 26.77 -0.85
N VAL A 11 -28.28 27.76 0.02
CA VAL A 11 -28.02 29.15 -0.36
C VAL A 11 -26.83 29.29 -1.35
N PRO A 12 -25.63 28.75 -1.06
CA PRO A 12 -24.52 28.81 -2.01
C PRO A 12 -24.76 27.97 -3.26
N SER A 13 -25.52 26.86 -3.22
CA SER A 13 -25.88 26.12 -4.43
C SER A 13 -26.68 26.95 -5.44
N VAL A 14 -27.58 27.82 -4.96
CA VAL A 14 -28.35 28.74 -5.83
C VAL A 14 -27.48 29.89 -6.34
N LEU A 15 -26.67 30.50 -5.47
CA LEU A 15 -25.80 31.62 -5.85
C LEU A 15 -24.70 31.18 -6.83
N ALA A 16 -24.13 29.99 -6.65
CA ALA A 16 -23.07 29.46 -7.52
C ALA A 16 -23.53 29.35 -8.98
N GLY A 17 -24.78 28.96 -9.22
CA GLY A 17 -25.36 28.88 -10.57
C GLY A 17 -25.52 30.25 -11.24
N TYR A 18 -25.81 31.30 -10.48
CA TYR A 18 -25.95 32.67 -10.99
C TYR A 18 -24.59 33.28 -11.37
N PHE A 19 -23.57 33.12 -10.51
CA PHE A 19 -22.25 33.70 -10.75
C PHE A 19 -21.40 32.96 -11.79
N ASN A 20 -21.66 31.67 -12.06
CA ASN A 20 -20.94 30.87 -13.08
C ASN A 20 -21.69 30.74 -14.41
N ALA A 21 -22.73 31.55 -14.65
CA ALA A 21 -23.50 31.52 -15.89
C ALA A 21 -22.68 32.03 -17.09
N HIS A 22 -21.96 31.12 -17.74
CA HIS A 22 -21.33 31.36 -19.05
C HIS A 22 -22.40 31.24 -20.12
N ALA A 23 -22.33 32.02 -21.21
CA ALA A 23 -23.29 31.94 -22.32
C ALA A 23 -23.27 30.54 -22.98
N PRO A 24 -24.22 29.64 -22.67
CA PRO A 24 -24.20 28.29 -23.21
C PRO A 24 -24.84 28.32 -24.59
N ASN A 25 -24.47 27.38 -25.46
CA ASN A 25 -25.20 27.19 -26.69
C ASN A 25 -26.66 26.81 -26.36
N PRO A 26 -27.68 27.58 -26.81
CA PRO A 26 -29.08 27.35 -26.44
C PRO A 26 -29.58 25.94 -26.77
N LEU A 27 -29.02 25.32 -27.81
CA LEU A 27 -29.35 23.95 -28.21
C LEU A 27 -28.91 22.92 -27.18
N VAL A 28 -27.70 23.07 -26.61
CA VAL A 28 -27.17 22.15 -25.58
C VAL A 28 -27.95 22.32 -24.27
N LEU A 29 -28.31 23.56 -23.93
CA LEU A 29 -29.14 23.88 -22.78
C LEU A 29 -30.53 23.24 -22.88
N ALA A 30 -31.19 23.39 -24.02
CA ALA A 30 -32.49 22.77 -24.27
C ALA A 30 -32.40 21.23 -24.28
N ALA A 31 -31.39 20.66 -24.94
CA ALA A 31 -31.20 19.22 -25.01
C ALA A 31 -30.95 18.60 -23.63
N SER A 32 -30.05 19.18 -22.83
CA SER A 32 -29.77 18.71 -21.47
C SER A 32 -30.99 18.80 -20.56
N LEU A 33 -31.76 19.89 -20.63
CA LEU A 33 -33.00 20.05 -19.87
C LEU A 33 -34.03 18.97 -20.24
N VAL A 34 -34.21 18.70 -21.54
CA VAL A 34 -35.11 17.65 -22.03
C VAL A 34 -34.67 16.28 -21.52
N VAL A 35 -33.38 15.96 -21.58
CA VAL A 35 -32.84 14.68 -21.08
C VAL A 35 -33.06 14.52 -19.57
N VAL A 36 -32.84 15.57 -18.78
CA VAL A 36 -33.07 15.54 -17.33
C VAL A 36 -34.54 15.32 -17.00
N VAL A 37 -35.45 16.09 -17.63
CA VAL A 37 -36.89 15.96 -17.41
C VAL A 37 -37.37 14.57 -17.85
N PHE A 38 -36.92 14.09 -19.00
CA PHE A 38 -37.25 12.75 -19.49
C PHE A 38 -36.78 11.66 -18.52
N GLY A 39 -35.52 11.72 -18.06
CA GLY A 39 -34.96 10.79 -17.08
C GLY A 39 -35.73 10.80 -15.75
N MET A 40 -36.12 11.98 -15.27
CA MET A 40 -36.92 12.15 -14.06
C MET A 40 -38.32 11.55 -14.21
N LEU A 41 -38.99 11.75 -15.35
CA LEU A 41 -40.30 11.17 -15.65
C LEU A 41 -40.23 9.64 -15.75
N VAL A 42 -39.20 9.10 -16.40
CA VAL A 42 -38.98 7.64 -16.47
C VAL A 42 -38.73 7.08 -15.08
N ALA A 43 -37.88 7.72 -14.26
CA ALA A 43 -37.65 7.31 -12.88
C ALA A 43 -38.95 7.33 -12.06
N ASN A 44 -39.74 8.41 -12.17
CA ASN A 44 -41.00 8.54 -11.44
C ASN A 44 -42.03 7.49 -11.86
N THR A 45 -42.15 7.18 -13.15
CA THR A 45 -43.08 6.13 -13.63
C THR A 45 -42.65 4.73 -13.19
N VAL A 46 -41.34 4.43 -13.15
CA VAL A 46 -40.81 3.13 -12.71
C VAL A 46 -40.90 2.95 -11.19
N TYR A 47 -40.67 4.02 -10.41
CA TYR A 47 -40.58 3.95 -8.95
C TYR A 47 -41.83 4.43 -8.19
N SER A 48 -42.81 5.05 -8.86
CA SER A 48 -44.06 5.46 -8.21
C SER A 48 -44.84 4.23 -7.71
N GLY A 49 -45.02 4.13 -6.39
CA GLY A 49 -45.74 3.03 -5.75
C GLY A 49 -44.96 1.72 -5.63
N ALA A 50 -43.68 1.68 -6.03
CA ALA A 50 -42.85 0.50 -5.89
C ALA A 50 -42.45 0.27 -4.42
N LYS A 51 -42.90 -0.85 -3.83
CA LYS A 51 -42.46 -1.30 -2.48
C LYS A 51 -41.13 -2.06 -2.52
N THR A 52 -40.81 -2.62 -3.67
CA THR A 52 -39.57 -3.37 -3.95
C THR A 52 -39.05 -2.94 -5.31
N ASP A 53 -37.73 -2.88 -5.44
CA ASP A 53 -37.07 -2.42 -6.67
C ASP A 53 -37.52 -3.28 -7.87
N PRO A 54 -38.14 -2.69 -8.92
CA PRO A 54 -38.68 -3.45 -10.05
C PRO A 54 -37.61 -3.84 -11.07
N LEU A 55 -36.44 -3.19 -11.03
CA LEU A 55 -35.35 -3.42 -11.99
C LEU A 55 -34.73 -4.82 -11.94
N PRO A 56 -34.49 -5.44 -10.77
CA PRO A 56 -34.02 -6.83 -10.68
C PRO A 56 -34.94 -7.84 -11.35
N ALA A 57 -36.25 -7.58 -11.45
CA ALA A 57 -37.20 -8.50 -12.08
C ALA A 57 -37.17 -8.44 -13.62
N ARG A 58 -36.75 -7.31 -14.20
CA ARG A 58 -36.72 -7.12 -15.66
C ARG A 58 -35.31 -7.28 -16.25
N PHE A 59 -34.29 -6.85 -15.52
CA PHE A 59 -32.89 -6.85 -15.97
C PHE A 59 -31.99 -7.46 -14.90
N VAL A 60 -32.16 -8.76 -14.66
CA VAL A 60 -31.47 -9.51 -13.59
C VAL A 60 -29.94 -9.30 -13.64
N TRP A 61 -29.31 -9.41 -14.80
CA TRP A 61 -27.85 -9.31 -14.93
C TRP A 61 -27.34 -7.87 -14.71
N LEU A 62 -27.99 -6.88 -15.34
CA LEU A 62 -27.57 -5.48 -15.22
C LEU A 62 -27.85 -4.91 -13.82
N ALA A 63 -28.99 -5.24 -13.23
CA ALA A 63 -29.31 -4.86 -11.86
C ALA A 63 -28.36 -5.51 -10.86
N LYS A 64 -27.96 -6.78 -11.07
CA LYS A 64 -26.97 -7.46 -10.24
C LYS A 64 -25.58 -6.83 -10.39
N ALA A 65 -25.17 -6.47 -11.60
CA ALA A 65 -23.90 -5.80 -11.86
C ALA A 65 -23.85 -4.40 -11.22
N LEU A 66 -24.88 -3.57 -11.42
CA LEU A 66 -24.98 -2.24 -10.81
C LEU A 66 -25.01 -2.32 -9.28
N ARG A 67 -25.76 -3.28 -8.72
CA ARG A 67 -25.81 -3.51 -7.27
C ARG A 67 -24.48 -3.96 -6.70
N GLY A 68 -23.74 -4.78 -7.46
CA GLY A 68 -22.38 -5.21 -7.13
C GLY A 68 -21.30 -4.18 -7.46
N ARG A 69 -21.65 -2.91 -7.74
CA ARG A 69 -20.70 -1.86 -8.15
C ARG A 69 -19.77 -2.31 -9.29
N PHE A 70 -20.30 -3.09 -10.22
CA PHE A 70 -19.58 -3.72 -11.34
C PHE A 70 -18.40 -4.61 -10.93
N TRP A 71 -18.38 -5.11 -9.69
CA TRP A 71 -17.30 -5.92 -9.13
C TRP A 71 -15.92 -5.24 -9.14
N PHE A 72 -15.89 -3.89 -9.23
CA PHE A 72 -14.63 -3.15 -9.19
C PHE A 72 -13.95 -3.34 -7.83
N ASP A 73 -14.69 -3.25 -6.74
CA ASP A 73 -14.16 -3.38 -5.37
C ASP A 73 -13.47 -4.75 -5.18
N GLU A 74 -14.11 -5.83 -5.62
CA GLU A 74 -13.58 -7.20 -5.55
C GLU A 74 -12.36 -7.41 -6.45
N MET A 75 -12.36 -6.83 -7.66
CA MET A 75 -11.21 -6.90 -8.56
C MET A 75 -10.00 -6.15 -7.97
N TYR A 76 -10.23 -4.97 -7.38
CA TYR A 76 -9.18 -4.20 -6.72
C TYR A 76 -8.63 -4.93 -5.48
N GLN A 77 -9.50 -5.50 -4.65
CA GLN A 77 -9.08 -6.32 -3.51
C GLN A 77 -8.27 -7.54 -3.97
N TRP A 78 -8.73 -8.26 -4.99
CA TRP A 78 -7.98 -9.38 -5.56
C TRP A 78 -6.59 -8.96 -6.05
N LEU A 79 -6.48 -7.80 -6.71
CA LEU A 79 -5.19 -7.28 -7.17
C LEU A 79 -4.26 -6.96 -6.00
N ILE A 80 -4.77 -6.30 -4.96
CA ILE A 80 -4.01 -5.96 -3.75
C ILE A 80 -3.53 -7.25 -3.06
N ASP A 81 -4.45 -8.16 -2.77
CA ASP A 81 -4.18 -9.39 -2.03
C ASP A 81 -3.26 -10.35 -2.80
N ARG A 82 -3.30 -10.33 -4.14
CA ARG A 82 -2.51 -11.25 -4.97
C ARG A 82 -1.19 -10.68 -5.44
N VAL A 83 -1.13 -9.38 -5.70
CA VAL A 83 0.10 -8.75 -6.22
C VAL A 83 0.84 -8.05 -5.11
N GLN A 84 0.20 -7.09 -4.43
CA GLN A 84 0.89 -6.27 -3.43
C GLN A 84 1.31 -7.09 -2.21
N GLU A 85 0.42 -7.92 -1.69
CA GLU A 85 0.71 -8.74 -0.51
C GLU A 85 1.81 -9.79 -0.79
N ASN A 86 1.82 -10.39 -1.98
CA ASN A 86 2.88 -11.33 -2.36
C ASN A 86 4.24 -10.63 -2.53
N LEU A 87 4.26 -9.43 -3.10
CA LEU A 87 5.46 -8.61 -3.18
C LEU A 87 5.95 -8.19 -1.79
N ALA A 88 5.04 -7.83 -0.88
CA ALA A 88 5.37 -7.51 0.50
C ALA A 88 6.02 -8.71 1.20
N LYS A 89 5.44 -9.91 1.08
CA LYS A 89 6.01 -11.14 1.65
C LYS A 89 7.39 -11.48 1.09
N LEU A 90 7.62 -11.26 -0.20
CA LEU A 90 8.93 -11.43 -0.81
C LEU A 90 9.95 -10.45 -0.21
N ALA A 91 9.61 -9.17 -0.13
CA ALA A 91 10.46 -8.15 0.49
C ALA A 91 10.77 -8.48 1.95
N GLU A 92 9.76 -8.90 2.71
CA GLU A 92 9.88 -9.28 4.12
C GLU A 92 10.76 -10.54 4.31
N THR A 93 10.69 -11.48 3.37
CA THR A 93 11.55 -12.67 3.37
C THR A 93 13.01 -12.31 3.08
N ILE A 94 13.25 -11.41 2.13
CA ILE A 94 14.59 -10.92 1.80
C ILE A 94 15.18 -10.18 3.01
N ASP A 95 14.42 -9.24 3.59
CA ASP A 95 14.85 -8.44 4.73
C ASP A 95 15.23 -9.32 5.92
N ARG A 96 14.35 -10.24 6.32
CA ARG A 96 14.64 -11.16 7.42
C ARG A 96 15.82 -12.09 7.14
N ARG A 97 15.99 -12.57 5.91
CA ARG A 97 17.05 -13.53 5.59
C ARG A 97 18.41 -12.87 5.42
N MET A 98 18.47 -11.72 4.75
CA MET A 98 19.72 -10.98 4.54
C MET A 98 20.09 -10.12 5.74
N ILE A 99 19.19 -9.27 6.24
CA ILE A 99 19.55 -8.31 7.28
C ILE A 99 19.60 -9.02 8.63
N ALA A 100 18.50 -9.60 9.08
CA ALA A 100 18.46 -10.23 10.40
C ALA A 100 19.30 -11.51 10.46
N GLY A 101 19.26 -12.34 9.40
CA GLY A 101 20.01 -13.59 9.30
C GLY A 101 21.50 -13.39 9.05
N LEU A 102 21.87 -12.92 7.86
CA LEU A 102 23.29 -12.86 7.45
C LEU A 102 24.04 -11.73 8.17
N MET A 103 23.47 -10.52 8.18
CA MET A 103 24.21 -9.34 8.64
C MET A 103 24.25 -9.27 10.18
N VAL A 104 23.11 -9.37 10.86
CA VAL A 104 23.09 -9.26 12.33
C VAL A 104 23.56 -10.55 13.00
N ARG A 105 22.93 -11.69 12.73
CA ARG A 105 23.31 -12.95 13.38
C ARG A 105 24.65 -13.49 12.89
N GLY A 106 24.99 -13.26 11.63
CA GLY A 106 26.30 -13.65 11.10
C GLY A 106 27.44 -12.88 11.74
N THR A 107 27.33 -11.56 11.91
CA THR A 107 28.37 -10.77 12.60
C THR A 107 28.52 -11.15 14.07
N HIS A 108 27.41 -11.35 14.78
CA HIS A 108 27.46 -11.85 16.16
C HIS A 108 28.15 -13.22 16.24
N GLY A 109 27.79 -14.15 15.33
CA GLY A 109 28.37 -15.49 15.28
C GLY A 109 29.87 -15.49 14.97
N THR A 110 30.32 -14.63 14.05
CA THR A 110 31.76 -14.52 13.72
C THR A 110 32.55 -13.94 14.88
N THR A 111 32.05 -12.89 15.54
CA THR A 111 32.71 -12.31 16.72
C THR A 111 32.83 -13.35 17.84
N GLU A 112 31.78 -14.13 18.09
CA GLU A 112 31.80 -15.19 19.10
C GLU A 112 32.82 -16.29 18.76
N LEU A 113 32.82 -16.76 17.50
CA LEU A 113 33.78 -17.76 17.01
C LEU A 113 35.22 -17.27 17.15
N VAL A 114 35.51 -16.05 16.73
CA VAL A 114 36.84 -15.44 16.86
C VAL A 114 37.24 -15.37 18.34
N GLY A 115 36.33 -14.97 19.23
CA GLY A 115 36.58 -14.98 20.67
C GLY A 115 36.90 -16.38 21.22
N ARG A 116 36.18 -17.43 20.76
CA ARG A 116 36.46 -18.83 21.14
C ARG A 116 37.82 -19.30 20.62
N VAL A 117 38.19 -18.95 19.40
CA VAL A 117 39.50 -19.30 18.81
C VAL A 117 40.64 -18.58 19.53
N LEU A 118 40.50 -17.28 19.80
CA LEU A 118 41.46 -16.51 20.60
C LEU A 118 41.63 -17.11 22.00
N ARG A 119 40.54 -17.58 22.61
CA ARG A 119 40.61 -18.29 23.89
C ARG A 119 41.40 -19.60 23.81
N LEU A 120 41.27 -20.35 22.73
CA LEU A 120 42.08 -21.57 22.51
C LEU A 120 43.57 -21.26 22.29
N ALA A 121 43.89 -20.11 21.70
CA ALA A 121 45.27 -19.66 21.55
C ALA A 121 45.95 -19.33 22.89
N GLN A 122 45.18 -19.04 23.94
CA GLN A 122 45.69 -18.86 25.30
C GLN A 122 45.80 -20.22 26.01
N THR A 123 46.89 -20.94 25.76
CA THR A 123 47.17 -22.27 26.33
C THR A 123 47.77 -22.26 27.74
N GLY A 124 48.11 -21.07 28.28
CA GLY A 124 48.71 -20.93 29.61
C GLY A 124 50.17 -21.40 29.73
N ASN A 125 50.80 -21.83 28.63
CA ASN A 125 52.17 -22.31 28.60
C ASN A 125 53.15 -21.17 28.25
N LEU A 126 54.03 -20.80 29.19
CA LEU A 126 55.04 -19.74 29.00
C LEU A 126 55.92 -19.94 27.75
N GLN A 127 56.25 -21.19 27.41
CA GLN A 127 57.11 -21.51 26.28
C GLN A 127 56.45 -21.17 24.93
N THR A 128 55.13 -21.39 24.82
CA THR A 128 54.36 -21.02 23.63
C THR A 128 54.31 -19.51 23.44
N TYR A 129 54.17 -18.75 24.53
CA TYR A 129 54.21 -17.28 24.47
C TYR A 129 55.59 -16.76 24.05
N ALA A 130 56.67 -17.32 24.60
CA ALA A 130 58.03 -16.96 24.22
C ALA A 130 58.30 -17.21 22.73
N PHE A 131 57.84 -18.35 22.19
CA PHE A 131 57.94 -18.67 20.77
C PHE A 131 57.24 -17.62 19.88
N TRP A 132 55.97 -17.30 20.17
CA TRP A 132 55.23 -16.29 19.41
C TRP A 132 55.86 -14.89 19.51
N PHE A 133 56.41 -14.53 20.67
CA PHE A 133 57.11 -13.27 20.87
C PHE A 133 58.38 -13.17 20.00
N THR A 134 59.24 -14.19 20.03
CA THR A 134 60.47 -14.22 19.22
C THR A 134 60.14 -14.24 17.72
N ALA A 135 59.13 -15.01 17.30
CA ALA A 135 58.67 -15.03 15.91
C ALA A 135 58.14 -13.67 15.45
N GLY A 136 57.33 -12.99 16.29
CA GLY A 136 56.83 -11.65 16.01
C GLY A 136 57.96 -10.61 15.91
N MET A 137 58.95 -10.70 16.79
CA MET A 137 60.12 -9.81 16.78
C MET A 137 60.97 -10.01 15.52
N ALA A 138 61.22 -11.26 15.11
CA ALA A 138 61.90 -11.57 13.87
C ALA A 138 61.16 -11.02 12.65
N LEU A 139 59.82 -11.15 12.61
CA LEU A 139 58.98 -10.64 11.53
C LEU A 139 59.05 -9.11 11.42
N VAL A 140 58.97 -8.40 12.55
CA VAL A 140 59.10 -6.93 12.58
C VAL A 140 60.48 -6.51 12.08
N LEU A 141 61.55 -7.16 12.53
CA LEU A 141 62.91 -6.85 12.09
C LEU A 141 63.11 -7.08 10.60
N ILE A 142 62.56 -8.16 10.04
CA ILE A 142 62.58 -8.40 8.59
C ILE A 142 61.79 -7.34 7.84
N PHE A 143 60.63 -6.93 8.35
CA PHE A 143 59.81 -5.91 7.70
C PHE A 143 60.45 -4.51 7.74
N THR A 144 61.23 -4.18 8.78
CA THR A 144 61.85 -2.85 8.94
C THR A 144 63.26 -2.74 8.37
N LEU A 145 64.05 -3.81 8.39
CA LEU A 145 65.42 -3.85 7.87
C LEU A 145 65.51 -4.44 6.46
N GLY A 146 64.46 -5.13 6.00
CA GLY A 146 64.31 -5.63 4.63
C GLY A 146 63.58 -4.67 3.70
#